data_AF-A0A0M0GPF9-F1
#
_entry.id   AF-A0A0M0GPF9-F1
#
_cell.length_a   1.000
_cell.length_b   1.000
_cell.length_c   1.000
_cell.angle_alpha   90.00
_cell.angle_beta   90.00
_cell.angle_gamma   90.00
#
_symmetry.space_group_name_H-M   'P 1'
#
loop_
_entity.id
_entity.type
_entity.pdbx_description
1 polymer ?
#
loop_
_entity_poly.entity_id
_entity_poly.type
_entity_poly.pdbx_seq_one_letter_code
_entity_poly.pdbx_strand_id
1 'polypeptide(L)' 'MKRHLLNSPQSDESSIHSLLAEMILDEALLNFRKEKIEQEIDRALCEKNKDDFLRLCKELNELHRQYGYTM' A
#
# COMPACT_ATOMS: atom_id res chain seq x y z
N MET A 1 4.65 -18.37 -51.62
CA MET A 1 4.29 -17.05 -51.05
C MET A 1 2.98 -17.15 -50.31
N LYS A 2 2.97 -16.86 -49.00
CA LYS A 2 1.99 -15.99 -48.32
C LYS A 2 2.40 -15.84 -46.84
N ARG A 3 2.70 -14.60 -46.50
CA ARG A 3 3.12 -14.08 -45.21
C ARG A 3 1.88 -13.99 -44.31
N HIS A 4 1.96 -14.51 -43.09
CA HIS A 4 1.12 -14.08 -41.97
C HIS A 4 2.13 -13.77 -40.85
N LEU A 5 2.78 -12.61 -40.93
CA LEU A 5 2.36 -11.36 -40.30
C LEU A 5 2.28 -11.49 -38.79
N LEU A 6 3.42 -11.11 -38.19
CA LEU A 6 3.59 -10.34 -36.95
C LEU A 6 2.93 -10.87 -35.67
N ASN A 7 3.81 -11.26 -34.74
CA ASN A 7 3.82 -10.89 -33.33
C ASN A 7 2.59 -10.07 -32.89
N SER A 8 1.69 -10.70 -32.13
CA SER A 8 0.55 -10.02 -31.50
C SER A 8 1.04 -9.26 -30.26
N PRO A 9 0.73 -7.96 -30.10
CA PRO A 9 1.06 -7.19 -28.90
C PRO A 9 0.11 -7.46 -27.71
N GLN A 10 -0.71 -8.52 -27.78
CA GLN A 10 -1.71 -8.84 -26.74
C GLN A 10 -1.12 -9.19 -25.36
N SER A 11 0.19 -9.46 -25.29
CA SER A 11 0.90 -9.67 -24.01
C SER A 11 1.04 -8.40 -23.17
N ASP A 12 0.98 -7.21 -23.77
CA ASP A 12 1.31 -5.96 -23.08
C ASP A 12 0.11 -5.40 -22.28
N GLU A 13 -1.11 -5.45 -22.81
CA GLU A 13 -2.30 -4.95 -22.09
C GLU A 13 -2.63 -5.78 -20.84
N SER A 14 -2.60 -7.11 -20.95
CA SER A 14 -2.83 -7.99 -19.79
C SER A 14 -1.76 -7.79 -18.71
N SER A 15 -0.51 -7.52 -19.10
CA SER A 15 0.58 -7.23 -18.17
C SER A 15 0.38 -5.88 -17.47
N ILE A 16 -0.10 -4.86 -18.20
CA ILE A 16 -0.42 -3.54 -17.64
C ILE A 16 -1.59 -3.63 -16.65
N HIS A 17 -2.64 -4.39 -16.97
CA HIS A 17 -3.76 -4.60 -16.06
C HIS A 17 -3.36 -5.36 -14.79
N SER A 18 -2.47 -6.35 -14.89
CA SER A 18 -1.92 -7.06 -13.72
C SER A 18 -1.14 -6.11 -12.82
N LEU A 19 -0.24 -5.30 -13.41
CA LEU A 19 0.54 -4.31 -12.66
C LEU A 19 -0.37 -3.27 -11.99
N LEU A 20 -1.40 -2.81 -12.68
CA LEU A 20 -2.38 -1.86 -12.11
C LEU A 20 -3.15 -2.49 -10.94
N ALA A 21 -3.55 -3.75 -11.05
CA ALA A 21 -4.23 -4.46 -9.97
C ALA A 21 -3.33 -4.61 -8.74
N GLU A 22 -2.05 -4.90 -8.93
CA GLU A 22 -1.06 -4.94 -7.84
C GLU A 22 -0.90 -3.58 -7.17
N MET A 23 -0.76 -2.50 -7.94
CA MET A 23 -0.68 -1.14 -7.39
C MET A 23 -1.91 -0.75 -6.58
N ILE A 24 -3.11 -1.05 -7.08
CA ILE A 24 -4.38 -0.78 -6.37
C ILE A 24 -4.44 -1.57 -5.06
N LEU A 25 -4.03 -2.84 -5.09
CA LEU A 25 -4.02 -3.69 -3.91
C LEU A 25 -3.03 -3.18 -2.86
N ASP A 26 -1.82 -2.79 -3.29
CA ASP A 26 -0.78 -2.23 -2.42
C ASP A 26 -1.25 -0.92 -1.77
N GLU A 27 -1.88 -0.03 -2.54
CA GLU A 27 -2.45 1.21 -2.03
C GLU A 27 -3.57 0.95 -1.02
N ALA A 28 -4.50 0.05 -1.35
CA ALA A 28 -5.61 -0.31 -0.45
C ALA A 28 -5.09 -0.91 0.86
N LEU A 29 -4.09 -1.79 0.80
CA LEU A 29 -3.49 -2.41 1.98
C LEU A 29 -2.73 -1.40 2.83
N LEU A 30 -2.01 -0.47 2.20
CA LEU A 30 -1.31 0.61 2.89
C LEU A 30 -2.29 1.52 3.63
N ASN A 31 -3.35 1.97 2.95
CA ASN A 31 -4.37 2.83 3.53
C ASN A 31 -5.07 2.15 4.70
N PHE A 32 -5.43 0.87 4.55
CA PHE A 32 -6.06 0.10 5.63
C PHE A 32 -5.15 -0.05 6.85
N ARG A 33 -3.86 -0.35 6.65
CA ARG A 33 -2.91 -0.47 7.76
C ARG A 33 -2.71 0.86 8.47
N LYS A 34 -2.56 1.94 7.71
CA LYS A 34 -2.42 3.30 8.26
C LYS A 34 -3.62 3.67 9.13
N GLU A 35 -4.82 3.55 8.57
CA GLU A 35 -6.06 3.88 9.28
C GLU A 35 -6.20 3.07 10.57
N LYS A 36 -5.86 1.77 10.53
CA LYS A 36 -5.89 0.92 11.72
C LYS A 36 -4.90 1.37 12.81
N ILE A 37 -3.67 1.74 12.43
CA ILE A 37 -2.68 2.25 13.40
C ILE A 37 -3.16 3.58 14.00
N GLU A 38 -3.71 4.48 13.19
CA GLU A 38 -4.27 5.76 13.68
C GLU A 38 -5.42 5.54 14.68
N GLN A 39 -6.34 4.61 14.38
CA GLN A 39 -7.44 4.25 15.30
C GLN A 39 -6.93 3.68 16.63
N GLU A 40 -5.90 2.83 16.60
CA GLU A 40 -5.31 2.26 17.83
C GLU A 40 -4.52 3.31 18.61
N ILE A 41 -3.90 4.29 17.94
CA ILE A 41 -3.26 5.44 18.59
C ILE A 41 -4.31 6.26 19.35
N ASP A 42 -5.43 6.59 18.71
CA ASP A 42 -6.53 7.32 19.33
C ASP A 42 -7.07 6.58 20.55
N ARG A 43 -7.21 5.25 20.43
CA ARG A 43 -7.61 4.40 21.53
C ARG A 43 -6.60 4.42 22.68
N ALA A 44 -5.31 4.28 22.39
CA ALA A 44 -4.25 4.35 23.40
C ALA A 44 -4.24 5.70 24.12
N LEU A 45 -4.53 6.79 23.42
CA LEU A 45 -4.70 8.13 24.01
C LEU A 45 -5.91 8.17 24.96
N CYS A 46 -7.08 7.66 24.54
CA CYS A 46 -8.26 7.58 25.40
C CYS A 46 -8.03 6.76 26.67
N GLU A 47 -7.31 5.64 26.54
CA GLU A 47 -6.97 4.75 27.65
C GLU A 47 -5.77 5.25 28.49
N LYS A 48 -5.14 6.37 28.09
CA LYS A 48 -3.90 6.91 28.68
C LYS A 48 -2.75 5.90 28.71
N ASN A 49 -2.73 4.99 27.75
CA ASN A 49 -1.72 3.96 27.61
C ASN A 49 -0.52 4.49 26.81
N LYS A 50 0.47 5.01 27.54
CA LYS A 50 1.67 5.64 26.97
C LYS A 50 2.53 4.66 26.18
N ASP A 51 2.67 3.43 26.64
CA ASP A 51 3.56 2.46 26.02
C ASP A 51 3.01 2.03 24.64
N ASP A 52 1.71 1.76 24.56
CA ASP A 52 1.06 1.45 23.28
C ASP A 52 1.06 2.64 22.34
N PHE A 53 0.80 3.85 22.83
CA PHE A 53 0.91 5.06 22.02
C PHE A 53 2.30 5.21 21.38
N LEU A 54 3.37 5.10 22.17
CA LEU A 54 4.74 5.23 21.67
C LEU A 54 5.12 4.13 20.68
N ARG A 55 4.68 2.89 20.93
CA ARG A 55 4.89 1.75 20.02
C ARG A 55 4.19 1.97 18.68
N LEU A 56 2.92 2.34 18.70
CA LEU A 56 2.11 2.56 17.51
C LEU A 56 2.59 3.78 16.70
N CYS A 57 2.99 4.87 17.36
CA CYS A 57 3.61 6.00 16.66
C CYS A 57 4.92 5.62 15.97
N LYS A 58 5.70 4.72 16.57
CA LYS A 58 6.92 4.21 15.93
C LYS A 58 6.59 3.38 14.68
N GLU A 59 5.61 2.48 14.79
CA GLU A 59 5.12 1.66 13.68
C GLU A 59 4.58 2.52 12.53
N LEU A 60 3.81 3.57 12.84
CA LEU A 60 3.31 4.53 11.85
C LEU A 60 4.45 5.26 11.13
N ASN A 61 5.49 5.67 11.86
CA ASN A 61 6.67 6.33 11.27
C ASN A 61 7.49 5.38 10.40
N GLU A 62 7.63 4.11 10.78
CA GLU A 62 8.27 3.09 9.97
C GLU A 62 7.50 2.84 8.67
N LEU A 63 6.16 2.78 8.75
CA LEU A 63 5.27 2.67 7.60
C LEU A 63 5.41 3.89 6.66
N HIS A 64 5.45 5.11 7.18
CA HIS A 64 5.69 6.32 6.38
C HIS A 64 7.08 6.32 5.71
N ARG A 65 8.13 5.86 6.41
CA ARG A 65 9.48 5.76 5.83
C ARG A 65 9.53 4.74 4.70
N GLN A 66 8.85 3.60 4.83
CA GLN A 66 8.85 2.55 3.82
C GLN A 66 8.20 2.99 2.50
N TYR A 67 7.22 3.90 2.56
CA TYR A 67 6.44 4.32 1.38
C TYR A 67 6.67 5.79 0.97
N GLY A 68 7.66 6.46 1.55
CA GLY A 68 8.07 7.80 1.11
C GLY A 68 7.08 8.93 1.44
N TYR A 69 6.18 8.75 2.41
CA TYR A 69 5.29 9.80 2.88
C TYR A 69 6.04 10.73 3.85
N THR A 70 6.35 11.95 3.42
CA THR A 70 6.72 13.06 4.32
C THR A 70 5.47 13.90 4.59
N MET A 71 5.08 14.01 5.86
CA MET A 71 4.09 15.00 6.34
C MET A 71 4.57 16.43 6.11
#